data_AF-A0A010RJR6-F1
#
_entry.id   AF-A0A010RJR6-F1
#
_cell.length_a   1.000
_cell.length_b   1.000
_cell.length_c   1.000
_cell.angle_alpha   90.00
_cell.angle_beta   90.00
_cell.angle_gamma   90.00
#
_symmetry.space_group_name_H-M   'P 1'
#
loop_
_entity.id
_entity.type
_entity.pdbx_description
1 polymer ?
#
loop_
_entity_poly.entity_id
_entity_poly.type
_entity_poly.pdbx_seq_one_letter_code
_entity_poly.pdbx_strand_id
1 'polypeptide(L)'
;MRFATSMTIFFLAAAAQASVAQQNEPYAVAARAGTDEPVATLEKKEETGLEKRACNYNGCKCDSKNKQLTVCGNCVWSRDRGYVVTSKRIANHIYECSPSGRCCDYGVAHDCGSLSARCIVN
;
A
#
# COMPACT_ATOMS: atom_id res chain seq x y z
N MET A 1 30.84 -47.43 -31.46
CA MET A 1 29.67 -48.23 -31.07
C MET A 1 29.07 -47.60 -29.82
N ARG A 2 27.72 -47.54 -29.74
CA ARG A 2 26.87 -46.80 -28.79
C ARG A 2 26.97 -47.31 -27.35
N PHE A 3 26.52 -46.53 -26.35
CA PHE A 3 25.77 -46.88 -25.10
C PHE A 3 25.81 -45.64 -24.17
N ALA A 4 24.85 -45.22 -23.35
CA ALA A 4 23.41 -45.42 -23.17
C ALA A 4 22.92 -44.28 -22.26
N THR A 5 21.69 -43.82 -22.45
CA THR A 5 20.95 -42.85 -21.63
C THR A 5 20.67 -43.41 -20.22
N SER A 6 20.66 -42.58 -19.16
CA SER A 6 19.90 -42.87 -17.94
C SER A 6 19.58 -41.59 -17.15
N MET A 7 18.28 -41.43 -16.91
CA MET A 7 17.56 -40.34 -16.25
C MET A 7 17.15 -40.86 -14.87
N THR A 8 17.35 -40.10 -13.79
CA THR A 8 16.86 -40.49 -12.45
C THR A 8 16.24 -39.31 -11.71
N ILE A 9 15.04 -39.55 -11.19
CA ILE A 9 14.06 -38.58 -10.70
C ILE A 9 14.12 -38.41 -9.17
N PHE A 10 13.71 -37.21 -8.75
CA PHE A 10 13.49 -36.66 -7.41
C PHE A 10 12.70 -37.54 -6.41
N PHE A 11 13.00 -37.34 -5.13
CA PHE A 11 12.07 -37.57 -4.02
C PHE A 11 12.05 -36.34 -3.09
N LEU A 12 10.91 -35.64 -3.00
CA LEU A 12 10.60 -34.70 -1.91
C LEU A 12 9.52 -35.33 -1.03
N ALA A 13 9.83 -35.46 0.26
CA ALA A 13 8.90 -35.87 1.30
C ALA A 13 8.23 -34.63 1.90
N ALA A 14 6.93 -34.71 2.16
CA ALA A 14 6.21 -33.75 3.01
C ALA A 14 5.45 -34.51 4.08
N ALA A 15 5.82 -34.25 5.34
CA ALA A 15 5.23 -34.84 6.53
C ALA A 15 3.87 -34.22 6.85
N ALA A 16 2.97 -35.07 7.32
CA ALA A 16 1.66 -34.74 7.87
C ALA A 16 1.75 -34.18 9.30
N GLN A 17 0.75 -33.38 9.70
CA GLN A 17 0.02 -33.34 10.99
C GLN A 17 -0.82 -32.04 11.03
N ALA A 18 -2.15 -32.03 11.19
CA ALA A 18 -3.08 -32.59 12.18
C ALA A 18 -3.48 -31.55 13.27
N SER A 19 -4.76 -31.16 13.20
CA SER A 19 -5.72 -30.78 14.27
C SER A 19 -5.34 -29.77 15.36
N VAL A 20 -6.18 -28.73 15.56
CA VAL A 20 -6.79 -28.38 16.87
C VAL A 20 -8.14 -27.68 16.64
N ALA A 21 -9.11 -28.02 17.50
CA ALA A 21 -10.50 -27.60 17.49
C ALA A 21 -10.78 -26.25 18.21
N GLN A 22 -11.93 -25.66 17.88
CA GLN A 22 -12.91 -25.02 18.78
C GLN A 22 -12.57 -23.65 19.42
N GLN A 23 -13.49 -22.67 19.22
CA GLN A 23 -14.14 -21.90 20.30
C GLN A 23 -15.19 -20.88 19.78
N ASN A 24 -16.41 -20.97 20.35
CA ASN A 24 -17.55 -20.03 20.49
C ASN A 24 -17.24 -18.52 20.32
N GLU A 25 -18.13 -17.59 19.96
CA GLU A 25 -19.59 -17.49 19.73
C GLU A 25 -19.83 -16.12 19.03
N PRO A 26 -20.90 -15.92 18.24
CA PRO A 26 -21.12 -14.71 17.45
C PRO A 26 -22.04 -13.70 18.15
N TYR A 27 -21.59 -12.46 18.34
CA TYR A 27 -22.51 -11.38 18.70
C TYR A 27 -23.30 -10.96 17.45
N ALA A 28 -24.60 -11.25 17.48
CA ALA A 28 -25.54 -11.13 16.38
C ALA A 28 -25.80 -9.67 15.96
N VAL A 29 -25.84 -9.44 14.65
CA VAL A 29 -26.56 -8.32 14.04
C VAL A 29 -27.80 -8.89 13.35
N ALA A 30 -28.96 -8.36 13.74
CA ALA A 30 -30.27 -8.87 13.37
C ALA A 30 -30.60 -8.73 11.87
N ALA A 31 -31.03 -9.86 11.30
CA ALA A 31 -32.12 -10.10 10.35
C ALA A 31 -32.41 -9.12 9.21
N ARG A 32 -32.44 -9.63 7.97
CA ARG A 32 -33.71 -9.90 7.24
C ARG A 32 -33.56 -11.14 6.33
N ALA A 33 -34.53 -12.06 6.47
CA ALA A 33 -34.85 -13.16 5.56
C ALA A 33 -35.15 -12.61 4.14
N GLY A 34 -34.98 -13.33 3.03
CA GLY A 34 -34.61 -14.71 2.76
C GLY A 34 -35.11 -15.02 1.35
N THR A 35 -34.28 -15.61 0.50
CA THR A 35 -34.66 -16.57 -0.57
C THR A 35 -33.38 -17.19 -1.12
N ASP A 36 -33.44 -18.51 -1.21
CA ASP A 36 -32.45 -19.47 -1.72
C ASP A 36 -31.98 -19.19 -3.15
N GLU A 37 -30.65 -19.27 -3.37
CA GLU A 37 -29.90 -19.72 -4.56
C GLU A 37 -28.55 -18.99 -4.65
N PRO A 38 -27.41 -19.66 -4.37
CA PRO A 38 -26.10 -19.06 -4.51
C PRO A 38 -25.62 -19.23 -5.96
N VAL A 39 -25.92 -18.26 -6.83
CA VAL A 39 -25.08 -18.07 -8.03
C VAL A 39 -23.74 -17.53 -7.54
N ALA A 40 -22.83 -18.46 -7.29
CA ALA A 40 -21.43 -18.21 -7.00
C ALA A 40 -20.73 -17.62 -8.24
N THR A 41 -21.03 -16.37 -8.56
CA THR A 41 -20.09 -15.51 -9.27
C THR A 41 -19.28 -14.79 -8.20
N LEU A 42 -18.34 -15.53 -7.60
CA LEU A 42 -17.24 -14.91 -6.88
C LEU A 42 -16.47 -14.10 -7.92
N GLU A 43 -16.80 -12.82 -8.01
CA GLU A 43 -15.96 -11.83 -8.65
C GLU A 43 -14.57 -11.98 -8.03
N LYS A 44 -13.67 -12.59 -8.79
CA LYS A 44 -12.24 -12.57 -8.53
C LYS A 44 -11.84 -11.11 -8.61
N LYS A 45 -11.98 -10.39 -7.49
CA LYS A 45 -11.37 -9.08 -7.28
C LYS A 45 -9.89 -9.33 -7.42
N GLU A 46 -9.38 -9.07 -8.61
CA GLU A 46 -7.95 -9.08 -8.88
C GLU A 46 -7.37 -8.03 -7.94
N GLU A 47 -6.84 -8.48 -6.81
CA GLU A 47 -5.97 -7.70 -5.96
C GLU A 47 -4.70 -7.50 -6.79
N THR A 48 -4.76 -6.52 -7.68
CA THR A 48 -3.58 -5.93 -8.29
C THR A 48 -2.74 -5.48 -7.10
N GLY A 49 -1.74 -6.29 -6.74
CA GLY A 49 -0.94 -6.06 -5.54
C GLY A 49 -0.31 -4.68 -5.66
N LEU A 50 -0.84 -3.70 -4.92
CA LEU A 50 -0.23 -2.39 -4.83
C LEU A 50 1.11 -2.59 -4.15
N GLU A 51 2.18 -2.55 -4.93
CA GLU A 51 3.52 -2.70 -4.39
C GLU A 51 3.76 -1.54 -3.40
N LYS A 52 4.08 -1.90 -2.16
CA LYS A 52 4.36 -0.92 -1.12
C LYS A 52 5.64 -0.18 -1.49
N ARG A 53 5.53 1.13 -1.78
CA ARG A 53 6.71 1.97 -1.96
C ARG A 53 7.50 2.01 -0.65
N ALA A 54 8.80 1.76 -0.73
CA ALA A 54 9.68 1.84 0.43
C ALA A 54 9.75 3.31 0.91
N CYS A 55 9.28 3.57 2.13
CA CYS A 55 9.40 4.89 2.75
C CYS A 55 10.85 5.15 3.15
N ASN A 56 11.41 6.28 2.69
CA ASN A 56 12.67 6.80 3.21
C ASN A 56 12.40 7.85 4.30
N TYR A 57 12.74 7.51 5.55
CA TYR A 57 12.68 8.43 6.69
C TYR A 57 13.94 9.30 6.76
N ASN A 58 14.13 10.20 5.79
CA ASN A 58 15.30 11.09 5.69
C ASN A 58 15.30 12.28 6.69
N GLY A 59 14.34 12.31 7.61
CA GLY A 59 14.14 13.40 8.56
C GLY A 59 13.34 14.59 8.01
N CYS A 60 12.65 14.42 6.88
CA CYS A 60 11.77 15.46 6.33
C CYS A 60 10.68 15.88 7.33
N LYS A 61 10.21 17.12 7.16
CA LYS A 61 9.13 17.71 7.94
C LYS A 61 8.07 18.29 7.01
N CYS A 62 6.82 18.29 7.46
CA CYS A 62 5.72 18.95 6.78
C CYS A 62 4.98 19.89 7.72
N ASP A 63 4.48 21.01 7.19
CA ASP A 63 3.32 21.68 7.77
C ASP A 63 2.07 20.97 7.24
N SER A 64 1.66 19.89 7.92
CA SER A 64 0.54 19.05 7.49
C SER A 64 -0.82 19.54 7.99
N LYS A 65 -0.86 20.62 8.78
CA LYS A 65 -2.08 21.16 9.40
C LYS A 65 -2.89 20.09 10.15
N ASN A 66 -2.19 19.21 10.87
CA ASN A 66 -2.73 18.07 11.61
C ASN A 66 -3.50 17.04 10.74
N LYS A 67 -3.17 16.95 9.45
CA LYS A 67 -3.77 15.98 8.51
C LYS A 67 -2.72 15.02 7.96
N GLN A 68 -3.18 13.83 7.55
CA GLN A 68 -2.37 12.95 6.72
C GLN A 68 -2.47 13.44 5.27
N LEU A 69 -1.34 13.68 4.61
CA LEU A 69 -1.29 14.19 3.24
C LEU A 69 -0.32 13.36 2.40
N THR A 70 -0.61 13.22 1.11
CA THR A 70 0.39 12.80 0.11
C THR A 70 0.54 13.94 -0.89
N VAL A 71 1.75 14.50 -1.00
CA VAL A 71 1.97 15.77 -1.70
C VAL A 71 3.34 15.82 -2.36
N CYS A 72 3.44 16.49 -3.50
CA CYS A 72 4.73 16.74 -4.14
C CYS A 72 5.56 17.79 -3.38
N GLY A 73 6.88 17.67 -3.45
CA GLY A 73 7.81 18.60 -2.80
C GLY A 73 7.78 20.01 -3.37
N ASN A 74 7.26 20.25 -4.58
CA ASN A 74 7.07 21.60 -5.12
C ASN A 74 5.78 22.29 -4.66
N CYS A 75 4.95 21.63 -3.86
CA CYS A 75 3.67 22.18 -3.44
C CYS A 75 3.80 23.20 -2.32
N VAL A 76 3.00 24.25 -2.45
CA VAL A 76 2.83 25.32 -1.47
C VAL A 76 1.37 25.42 -1.06
N TRP A 77 1.11 25.88 0.16
CA TRP A 77 -0.24 26.22 0.59
C TRP A 77 -0.75 27.45 -0.16
N SER A 78 -2.02 27.41 -0.57
CA SER A 78 -2.63 28.49 -1.37
C SER A 78 -2.72 29.82 -0.62
N ARG A 79 -2.94 29.77 0.70
CA ARG A 79 -3.15 30.96 1.55
C ARG A 79 -1.86 31.76 1.81
N ASP A 80 -0.78 31.10 2.18
CA ASP A 80 0.44 31.75 2.70
C ASP A 80 1.66 31.50 1.81
N ARG A 81 1.52 30.70 0.74
CA ARG A 81 2.58 30.34 -0.21
C ARG A 81 3.77 29.61 0.43
N GLY A 82 3.63 29.14 1.67
CA GLY A 82 4.63 28.31 2.34
C GLY A 82 4.66 26.89 1.76
N TYR A 83 5.85 26.29 1.66
CA TYR A 83 5.97 24.90 1.21
C TYR A 83 5.31 23.93 2.21
N VAL A 84 4.58 22.95 1.69
CA VAL A 84 3.95 21.93 2.53
C VAL A 84 5.02 21.06 3.20
N VAL A 85 6.07 20.70 2.46
CA VAL A 85 7.26 20.01 3.00
C VAL A 85 8.27 21.08 3.41
N THR A 86 8.51 21.23 4.70
CA THR A 86 9.27 22.35 5.28
C THR A 86 10.74 22.03 5.51
N SER A 87 11.14 20.75 5.52
CA SER A 87 12.53 20.33 5.70
C SER A 87 12.88 19.12 4.83
N LYS A 88 14.14 19.04 4.38
CA LYS A 88 14.67 18.02 3.45
C LYS A 88 13.81 17.84 2.19
N ARG A 89 13.19 18.95 1.75
CA ARG A 89 12.33 19.03 0.57
C ARG A 89 13.15 18.94 -0.72
N ILE A 90 12.69 18.09 -1.63
CA ILE A 90 13.16 17.97 -3.01
C ILE A 90 11.95 18.15 -3.93
N ALA A 91 12.05 19.07 -4.89
CA ALA A 91 10.89 19.56 -5.63
C ALA A 91 10.16 18.48 -6.46
N ASN A 92 10.88 17.51 -7.01
CA ASN A 92 10.35 16.43 -7.84
C ASN A 92 10.06 15.13 -7.07
N HIS A 93 10.11 15.16 -5.73
CA HIS A 93 9.78 14.00 -4.90
C HIS A 93 8.33 14.04 -4.42
N ILE A 94 7.76 12.87 -4.14
CA ILE A 94 6.47 12.72 -3.48
C ILE A 94 6.66 12.33 -2.01
N TYR A 95 5.95 13.03 -1.14
CA TYR A 95 6.03 12.88 0.30
C TYR A 95 4.70 12.42 0.86
N GLU A 96 4.76 11.56 1.87
CA GLU A 96 3.64 11.26 2.72
C GLU A 96 3.86 11.93 4.08
N CYS A 97 3.05 12.94 4.38
CA CYS A 97 3.08 13.71 5.61
C CYS A 97 2.09 13.15 6.62
N SER A 98 2.56 12.88 7.84
CA SER A 98 1.72 12.54 8.97
C SER A 98 1.07 13.77 9.60
N PRO A 99 -0.02 13.60 10.38
CA PRO A 99 -0.59 14.68 11.20
C PRO A 99 0.41 15.34 12.15
N SER A 100 1.42 14.60 12.61
CA SER A 100 2.48 15.10 13.50
C SER A 100 3.54 15.96 12.80
N GLY A 101 3.46 16.11 11.47
CA GLY A 101 4.44 16.84 10.66
C GLY A 101 5.72 16.04 10.34
N ARG A 102 5.84 14.79 10.78
CA ARG A 102 6.84 13.85 10.22
C ARG A 102 6.42 13.39 8.83
N CYS A 103 7.38 13.03 7.97
CA CYS A 103 7.06 12.44 6.68
C CYS A 103 7.96 11.28 6.25
N CYS A 104 7.45 10.58 5.25
CA CYS A 104 8.15 9.65 4.37
C CYS A 104 8.46 10.34 3.05
N ASP A 105 9.69 10.21 2.55
CA ASP A 105 10.03 10.53 1.17
C ASP A 105 9.94 9.24 0.34
N TYR A 106 9.07 9.23 -0.67
CA TYR A 106 8.92 8.09 -1.59
C TYR A 106 9.74 8.25 -2.88
N GLY A 107 10.60 9.28 -2.94
CA GLY A 107 11.46 9.55 -4.07
C GLY A 107 10.73 10.26 -5.22
N VAL A 108 11.35 10.22 -6.39
CA VAL A 108 10.88 10.92 -7.58
C VAL A 108 9.50 10.42 -8.02
N ALA A 109 8.62 11.34 -8.38
CA ALA A 109 7.39 11.04 -9.10
C ALA A 109 7.30 11.91 -10.36
N HIS A 110 6.72 11.36 -11.43
CA HIS A 110 6.73 11.96 -12.77
C HIS A 110 5.96 13.28 -12.86
N ASP A 111 4.94 13.44 -12.01
CA ASP A 111 4.09 14.62 -11.92
C ASP A 111 4.70 15.72 -11.02
N CYS A 112 5.56 15.34 -10.07
CA CYS A 112 6.17 16.27 -9.14
C CYS A 112 7.24 17.14 -9.80
N GLY A 113 7.33 18.40 -9.35
CA GLY A 113 8.22 19.41 -9.96
C GLY A 113 7.63 20.10 -11.19
N SER A 114 6.41 19.74 -11.60
CA SER A 114 5.68 20.36 -12.71
C SER A 114 4.44 21.13 -12.24
N LEU A 115 3.74 21.78 -13.17
CA LEU A 115 2.42 22.40 -12.93
C LEU A 115 1.30 21.37 -12.67
N SER A 116 1.52 20.10 -13.03
CA SER A 116 0.59 18.99 -12.81
C SER A 116 0.84 18.27 -11.47
N ALA A 117 1.71 18.82 -10.62
CA ALA A 117 2.03 18.24 -9.34
C ALA A 117 0.78 18.07 -8.46
N ARG A 118 0.76 16.98 -7.68
CA ARG A 118 -0.32 16.64 -6.75
C ARG A 118 -0.27 17.52 -5.50
N CYS A 119 -0.64 18.77 -5.67
CA CYS A 119 -0.73 19.76 -4.60
C CYS A 119 -2.13 19.79 -3.99
N ILE A 120 -2.18 20.04 -2.68
CA ILE A 120 -3.42 20.26 -1.96
C ILE A 120 -3.82 21.73 -2.12
N VAL A 121 -4.93 21.98 -2.80
CA VAL A 121 -5.61 23.28 -2.85
C VAL A 121 -6.59 23.35 -1.68
N ASN A 122 -6.51 24.42 -0.88
CA ASN A 122 -7.26 24.57 0.35
C ASN A 122 -7.56 26.03 0.66
#